data_AF-A0A949FN53-F1
#
_entry.id   AF-A0A949FN53-F1
#
_cell.length_a   1.000
_cell.length_b   1.000
_cell.length_c   1.000
_cell.angle_alpha   90.00
_cell.angle_beta   90.00
_cell.angle_gamma   90.00
#
_symmetry.space_group_name_H-M   'P 1'
#
loop_
_entity.id
_entity.type
_entity.pdbx_description
1 polymer ?
#
loop_
_entity_poly.entity_id
_entity_poly.type
_entity_poly.pdbx_seq_one_letter_code
_entity_poly.pdbx_strand_id
1 'polypeptide(L)'
;MMNQSVLRYLILAAISLCGVDIYAHDGHEHGTTDRSTRAWTLRDVGAHVHGSYVTSVDGKVQIRRTDGKIVSLEISTLVEEDQKWIEQKVAQVRAINENVKLPAVSPKLIAVNVIGKATIADSFEPFAKLNALKYRQDAQFFYVESNSMPDHRMMVGITAWQQQVPIPQPYSGNNAWRIPLEPVVAKNPLSAKSHFFRGAIALAANGVPIFNPIKNDGRTDTLVAGELDEFGGHCGRADDYHYHIAPTHLQDIVGKGVPIAYALDGYPIYGYTEPDGSEVRGLDAFNGHTSPDLGYHYHATKTYPYLNGGFHGEVKEVDGQVDPQPRTGGVREALTPWRGAKITGFETKDNKSFSLKVQVGKETHYVNYVLNDNGSVKFDFIDNKGNVKTETYSPRQQGRGGPGGGRGGPGGAGQGGGRGGPGGAGGAGPGGAGRGEGANRGGPGGGDRPPRDDNARGDRPPRDEQGAGAGRRPPQAGNADGRGRPDGNRPPGRPGDRPSDRPGEGRRGEESQPTTPPLIIDAKKTGAFKLTSPALVEGQPLPDEFNGNGEGATPPLEWKGAPEGTKSFALVMDHIDRDNYLKTYWNLYGIPSTVTSLPKNAKGIGKV
;
A
#
# COMPACT_ATOMS: atom_id res chain seq x y z
N MET A 1 29.37 40.12 -32.69
CA MET A 1 30.07 40.77 -31.57
C MET A 1 29.23 40.56 -30.29
N MET A 2 29.81 40.72 -29.11
CA MET A 2 29.20 40.31 -27.83
C MET A 2 28.58 41.48 -27.06
N ASN A 3 27.45 41.22 -26.37
CA ASN A 3 27.09 41.70 -25.02
C ASN A 3 25.66 41.16 -24.70
N GLN A 4 25.28 40.59 -23.54
CA GLN A 4 25.57 40.87 -22.12
C GLN A 4 25.04 42.25 -21.63
N SER A 5 24.20 42.38 -20.59
CA SER A 5 23.51 41.42 -19.70
C SER A 5 22.35 42.16 -18.94
N VAL A 6 21.60 41.47 -18.06
CA VAL A 6 20.70 42.03 -16.99
C VAL A 6 19.29 42.55 -17.46
N LEU A 7 18.12 42.35 -16.81
CA LEU A 7 17.60 41.44 -15.74
C LEU A 7 16.07 41.69 -15.45
N ARG A 8 15.26 40.65 -15.08
CA ARG A 8 13.86 40.67 -14.51
C ARG A 8 12.70 41.13 -15.46
N TYR A 9 11.41 40.77 -15.31
CA TYR A 9 10.65 39.91 -14.36
C TYR A 9 9.22 39.54 -14.94
N LEU A 10 8.70 38.31 -14.67
CA LEU A 10 7.26 37.92 -14.51
C LEU A 10 6.28 38.09 -15.73
N ILE A 11 5.10 37.43 -15.90
CA ILE A 11 4.35 36.38 -15.14
C ILE A 11 3.45 35.51 -16.07
N LEU A 12 2.76 34.50 -15.48
CA LEU A 12 1.76 33.50 -15.99
C LEU A 12 0.68 34.01 -17.00
N ALA A 13 -0.19 33.19 -17.64
CA ALA A 13 -0.71 31.81 -17.39
C ALA A 13 -1.13 31.13 -18.74
N ALA A 14 -1.76 29.95 -18.89
CA ALA A 14 -2.33 28.87 -18.03
C ALA A 14 -2.22 27.52 -18.85
N ILE A 15 -2.93 26.37 -18.72
CA ILE A 15 -4.18 25.89 -18.08
C ILE A 15 -4.01 24.40 -17.62
N SER A 16 -4.74 24.02 -16.56
CA SER A 16 -5.08 22.68 -16.02
C SER A 16 -4.43 21.38 -16.53
N LEU A 17 -3.75 20.67 -15.61
CA LEU A 17 -4.12 19.30 -15.24
C LEU A 17 -4.58 19.29 -13.78
N CYS A 18 -5.48 18.39 -13.41
CA CYS A 18 -5.89 18.20 -12.01
C CYS A 18 -4.79 17.46 -11.24
N GLY A 19 -4.13 18.15 -10.30
CA GLY A 19 -3.28 17.52 -9.31
C GLY A 19 -4.09 16.75 -8.27
N VAL A 20 -3.49 15.71 -7.68
CA VAL A 20 -3.98 15.15 -6.41
C VAL A 20 -3.23 15.89 -5.31
N ASP A 21 -3.77 17.04 -4.89
CA ASP A 21 -3.13 17.88 -3.90
C ASP A 21 -3.18 17.22 -2.52
N ILE A 22 -2.00 16.82 -2.02
CA ILE A 22 -1.82 16.46 -0.61
C ILE A 22 -1.83 17.78 0.19
N TYR A 23 -3.03 18.24 0.51
CA TYR A 23 -3.26 19.33 1.46
C TYR A 23 -2.84 18.92 2.88
N ALA A 24 -2.48 19.89 3.70
CA ALA A 24 -2.15 19.70 5.12
C ALA A 24 -3.37 19.36 6.01
N HIS A 25 -4.57 19.23 5.43
CA HIS A 25 -5.78 18.79 6.13
C HIS A 25 -6.76 18.13 5.16
N ASP A 26 -7.28 16.97 5.57
CA ASP A 26 -8.71 16.68 5.51
C ASP A 26 -9.10 15.95 6.81
N GLY A 27 -10.33 16.11 7.29
CA GLY A 27 -10.81 15.48 8.53
C GLY A 27 -10.45 16.18 9.85
N HIS A 28 -11.37 17.04 10.34
CA HIS A 28 -11.52 17.29 11.78
C HIS A 28 -12.24 16.08 12.43
N GLU A 29 -11.54 14.98 12.70
CA GLU A 29 -12.14 13.85 13.43
C GLU A 29 -12.25 14.12 14.94
N HIS A 30 -13.32 14.81 15.33
CA HIS A 30 -13.78 14.79 16.71
C HIS A 30 -14.44 13.44 17.05
N GLY A 31 -13.65 12.52 17.57
CA GLY A 31 -14.14 11.39 18.36
C GLY A 31 -14.28 10.05 17.63
N THR A 32 -13.24 9.24 17.70
CA THR A 32 -13.38 7.79 17.77
C THR A 32 -13.00 7.31 19.17
N THR A 33 -13.70 6.30 19.71
CA THR A 33 -13.52 5.85 21.09
C THR A 33 -12.28 4.97 21.24
N ASP A 34 -11.15 5.62 21.55
CA ASP A 34 -9.84 5.02 21.78
C ASP A 34 -9.89 3.88 22.84
N ARG A 35 -9.64 2.65 22.38
CA ARG A 35 -9.61 1.42 23.19
C ARG A 35 -8.45 1.35 24.21
N SER A 36 -7.65 2.41 24.35
CA SER A 36 -6.53 2.51 25.30
C SER A 36 -6.77 3.43 26.51
N THR A 37 -7.98 3.96 26.66
CA THR A 37 -8.33 4.84 27.79
C THR A 37 -8.45 4.09 29.12
N ARG A 38 -7.87 4.64 30.20
CA ARG A 38 -7.95 4.11 31.57
C ARG A 38 -8.25 5.21 32.60
N ALA A 39 -8.68 4.81 33.79
CA ALA A 39 -8.65 5.67 34.97
C ALA A 39 -7.24 5.65 35.58
N TRP A 40 -6.76 6.80 36.03
CA TRP A 40 -5.50 7.02 36.72
C TRP A 40 -5.81 7.66 38.06
N THR A 41 -5.38 7.07 39.17
CA THR A 41 -5.87 7.39 40.51
C THR A 41 -4.79 8.04 41.36
N LEU A 42 -5.06 9.25 41.83
CA LEU A 42 -4.18 9.99 42.72
C LEU A 42 -4.32 9.52 44.17
N ARG A 43 -3.21 9.08 44.79
CA ARG A 43 -3.17 8.50 46.16
C ARG A 43 -3.79 9.42 47.21
N ASP A 44 -3.44 10.70 47.17
CA ASP A 44 -3.65 11.62 48.29
C ASP A 44 -5.08 12.19 48.34
N VAL A 45 -5.85 12.04 47.26
CA VAL A 45 -7.19 12.64 47.09
C VAL A 45 -8.24 11.68 46.52
N GLY A 46 -7.85 10.46 46.10
CA GLY A 46 -8.75 9.49 45.46
C GLY A 46 -9.32 9.91 44.09
N ALA A 47 -8.93 11.07 43.57
CA ALA A 47 -9.43 11.61 42.32
C ALA A 47 -8.90 10.83 41.11
N HIS A 48 -9.77 10.59 40.13
CA HIS A 48 -9.44 9.90 38.89
C HIS A 48 -9.26 10.87 37.73
N VAL A 49 -8.15 10.74 36.99
CA VAL A 49 -8.00 11.27 35.64
C VAL A 49 -8.39 10.15 34.67
N HIS A 50 -9.21 10.43 33.66
CA HIS A 50 -9.59 9.46 32.64
C HIS A 50 -8.92 9.81 31.31
N GLY A 51 -8.12 8.90 30.74
CA GLY A 51 -7.36 9.16 29.50
C GLY A 51 -6.44 8.02 29.08
N SER A 52 -5.85 8.14 27.88
CA SER A 52 -4.83 7.22 27.37
C SER A 52 -3.40 7.70 27.67
N TYR A 53 -2.48 6.75 27.85
CA TYR A 53 -1.06 7.01 28.09
C TYR A 53 -0.40 7.61 26.83
N VAL A 54 0.38 8.68 27.00
CA VAL A 54 1.17 9.29 25.91
C VAL A 54 2.65 8.93 26.06
N THR A 55 3.25 9.29 27.17
CA THR A 55 4.66 9.03 27.48
C THR A 55 4.91 9.11 28.99
N SER A 56 6.04 8.60 29.48
CA SER A 56 6.49 8.81 30.86
C SER A 56 8.00 8.86 30.96
N VAL A 57 8.52 9.97 31.49
CA VAL A 57 9.95 10.29 31.58
C VAL A 57 10.18 11.20 32.80
N ASP A 58 11.39 11.22 33.35
CA ASP A 58 11.81 12.08 34.49
C ASP A 58 10.85 12.05 35.70
N GLY A 59 10.32 10.87 36.01
CA GLY A 59 9.39 10.65 37.12
C GLY A 59 7.95 11.09 36.84
N LYS A 60 7.62 11.52 35.62
CA LYS A 60 6.30 12.02 35.20
C LYS A 60 5.64 11.14 34.15
N VAL A 61 4.30 11.14 34.12
CA VAL A 61 3.50 10.54 33.07
C VAL A 61 2.58 11.58 32.43
N GLN A 62 2.56 11.61 31.09
CA GLN A 62 1.63 12.39 30.30
C GLN A 62 0.43 11.54 29.90
N ILE A 63 -0.76 12.06 30.17
CA ILE A 63 -2.04 11.42 29.92
C ILE A 63 -2.86 12.31 29.00
N ARG A 64 -3.29 11.77 27.86
CA ARG A 64 -4.29 12.39 26.99
C ARG A 64 -5.67 12.06 27.53
N ARG A 65 -6.30 13.04 28.17
CA ARG A 65 -7.63 12.91 28.76
C ARG A 65 -8.68 12.56 27.72
N THR A 66 -9.83 12.04 28.17
CA THR A 66 -11.00 11.77 27.29
C THR A 66 -11.58 13.04 26.65
N ASP A 67 -11.27 14.23 27.17
CA ASP A 67 -11.58 15.52 26.56
C ASP A 67 -10.48 16.04 25.61
N GLY A 68 -9.48 15.22 25.28
CA GLY A 68 -8.38 15.55 24.37
C GLY A 68 -7.24 16.38 24.97
N LYS A 69 -7.38 16.88 26.20
CA LYS A 69 -6.34 17.70 26.85
C LYS A 69 -5.21 16.83 27.42
N ILE A 70 -3.98 17.35 27.39
CA ILE A 70 -2.86 16.70 28.09
C ILE A 70 -2.85 17.13 29.55
N VAL A 71 -2.64 16.17 30.45
CA VAL A 71 -2.20 16.43 31.82
C VAL A 71 -0.91 15.67 32.08
N SER A 72 0.02 16.29 32.79
CA SER A 72 1.27 15.68 33.25
C SER A 72 1.19 15.49 34.76
N LEU A 73 1.36 14.26 35.24
CA LEU A 73 1.30 13.89 36.65
C LEU A 73 2.65 13.33 37.12
N GLU A 74 3.02 13.61 38.37
CA GLU A 74 4.10 12.90 39.05
C GLU A 74 3.71 11.42 39.20
N ILE A 75 4.56 10.48 38.79
CA ILE A 75 4.28 9.04 38.91
C ILE A 75 4.14 8.66 40.39
N SER A 76 4.88 9.32 41.27
CA SER A 76 4.85 9.11 42.73
C SER A 76 3.47 9.35 43.36
N THR A 77 2.65 10.27 42.83
CA THR A 77 1.32 10.57 43.37
C THR A 77 0.23 9.65 42.85
N LEU A 78 0.52 8.78 41.87
CA LEU A 78 -0.40 7.75 41.39
C LEU A 78 -0.34 6.47 42.25
N VAL A 79 -1.45 5.72 42.34
CA VAL A 79 -1.51 4.44 43.08
C VAL A 79 -0.51 3.40 42.56
N GLU A 80 -0.14 2.42 43.40
CA GLU A 80 0.87 1.41 43.04
C GLU A 80 0.54 0.61 41.77
N GLU A 81 -0.74 0.36 41.51
CA GLU A 81 -1.19 -0.31 40.29
C GLU A 81 -0.86 0.51 39.04
N ASP A 82 -1.07 1.84 39.10
CA ASP A 82 -0.74 2.75 38.01
C ASP A 82 0.77 2.89 37.83
N GLN A 83 1.53 2.94 38.92
CA GLN A 83 2.99 2.96 38.87
C GLN A 83 3.54 1.70 38.20
N LYS A 84 3.11 0.52 38.67
CA LYS A 84 3.50 -0.78 38.11
C LYS A 84 3.05 -0.93 36.65
N TRP A 85 1.88 -0.38 36.28
CA TRP A 85 1.43 -0.33 34.89
C TRP A 85 2.34 0.57 34.03
N ILE A 86 2.76 1.73 34.53
CA ILE A 86 3.70 2.62 33.83
C ILE A 86 5.07 1.95 33.67
N GLU A 87 5.59 1.31 34.72
CA GLU A 87 6.83 0.52 34.65
C GLU A 87 6.73 -0.60 33.60
N GLN A 88 5.64 -1.37 33.62
CA GLN A 88 5.35 -2.39 32.61
C GLN A 88 5.19 -1.80 31.21
N LYS A 89 4.62 -0.61 31.07
CA LYS A 89 4.43 0.05 29.77
C LYS A 89 5.73 0.62 29.22
N VAL A 90 6.58 1.19 30.06
CA VAL A 90 7.94 1.61 29.72
C VAL A 90 8.80 0.39 29.39
N ALA A 91 8.69 -0.70 30.14
CA ALA A 91 9.35 -1.96 29.83
C ALA A 91 8.82 -2.57 28.52
N GLN A 92 7.52 -2.47 28.21
CA GLN A 92 6.95 -2.90 26.93
C GLN A 92 7.43 -2.03 25.78
N VAL A 93 7.44 -0.70 25.91
CA VAL A 93 7.95 0.22 24.88
C VAL A 93 9.45 0.04 24.68
N ARG A 94 10.22 -0.18 25.75
CA ARG A 94 11.64 -0.54 25.66
C ARG A 94 11.84 -1.89 24.98
N ALA A 95 11.12 -2.93 25.39
CA ALA A 95 11.21 -4.25 24.79
C ALA A 95 10.75 -4.24 23.33
N ILE A 96 9.77 -3.41 22.95
CA ILE A 96 9.47 -3.12 21.54
C ILE A 96 10.69 -2.50 20.90
N ASN A 97 11.21 -1.37 21.39
CA ASN A 97 12.37 -0.65 20.84
C ASN A 97 13.66 -1.51 20.72
N GLU A 98 13.87 -2.46 21.64
CA GLU A 98 15.00 -3.41 21.65
C GLU A 98 14.76 -4.63 20.75
N ASN A 99 13.50 -5.05 20.57
CA ASN A 99 13.12 -6.15 19.66
C ASN A 99 12.55 -5.67 18.31
N VAL A 100 12.67 -4.38 17.96
CA VAL A 100 12.34 -3.94 16.60
C VAL A 100 13.37 -4.54 15.67
N LYS A 101 13.00 -5.66 15.04
CA LYS A 101 13.50 -6.03 13.72
C LYS A 101 12.99 -4.98 12.73
N LEU A 102 13.59 -3.79 12.78
CA LEU A 102 13.50 -2.84 11.68
C LEU A 102 13.90 -3.61 10.42
N PRO A 103 13.20 -3.44 9.28
CA PRO A 103 13.77 -3.88 8.01
C PRO A 103 15.17 -3.27 7.89
N ALA A 104 16.14 -4.05 7.41
CA ALA A 104 17.52 -3.62 7.35
C ALA A 104 17.66 -2.50 6.31
N VAL A 105 17.47 -1.25 6.74
CA VAL A 105 17.76 -0.04 5.97
C VAL A 105 19.25 -0.09 5.64
N SER A 106 19.54 -0.63 4.46
CA SER A 106 20.86 -1.13 4.13
C SER A 106 21.78 0.02 3.75
N PRO A 107 23.07 -0.04 4.12
CA PRO A 107 23.98 1.07 3.92
C PRO A 107 24.13 1.37 2.44
N LYS A 108 23.83 2.63 2.07
CA LYS A 108 23.99 3.22 0.73
C LYS A 108 23.86 2.22 -0.42
N LEU A 109 22.65 2.18 -0.96
CA LEU A 109 22.58 2.25 -2.41
C LEU A 109 23.07 3.63 -2.84
N ILE A 110 24.33 3.64 -3.23
CA ILE A 110 24.83 4.58 -4.22
C ILE A 110 23.90 4.40 -5.42
N ALA A 111 23.08 5.41 -5.71
CA ALA A 111 22.43 5.48 -7.01
C ALA A 111 23.54 5.44 -8.04
N VAL A 112 23.61 4.35 -8.81
CA VAL A 112 24.72 4.14 -9.73
C VAL A 112 24.51 5.10 -10.88
N ASN A 113 25.25 6.22 -10.87
CA ASN A 113 25.47 7.00 -12.08
C ASN A 113 26.30 6.12 -13.01
N VAL A 114 25.64 5.21 -13.73
CA VAL A 114 26.27 4.39 -14.76
C VAL A 114 26.69 5.34 -15.87
N ILE A 115 27.98 5.59 -15.99
CA ILE A 115 28.55 6.36 -17.11
C ILE A 115 28.68 5.38 -18.28
N GLY A 116 27.54 5.00 -18.85
CA GLY A 116 27.40 3.96 -19.87
C GLY A 116 26.02 3.27 -19.80
N LYS A 117 25.84 2.23 -20.62
CA LYS A 117 24.63 1.39 -20.57
C LYS A 117 24.58 0.57 -19.28
N ALA A 118 23.48 0.66 -18.54
CA ALA A 118 23.24 -0.14 -17.34
C ALA A 118 23.26 -1.65 -17.64
N THR A 119 23.88 -2.42 -16.75
CA THR A 119 23.91 -3.89 -16.81
C THR A 119 22.66 -4.48 -16.16
N ILE A 120 22.41 -5.78 -16.38
CA ILE A 120 21.33 -6.49 -15.68
C ILE A 120 21.55 -6.44 -14.16
N ALA A 121 22.81 -6.56 -13.71
CA ALA A 121 23.14 -6.50 -12.29
C ALA A 121 22.74 -5.16 -11.63
N ASP A 122 22.92 -4.02 -12.32
CA ASP A 122 22.60 -2.69 -11.76
C ASP A 122 21.13 -2.54 -11.35
N SER A 123 20.19 -3.21 -12.03
CA SER A 123 18.77 -3.23 -11.66
C SER A 123 18.49 -4.07 -10.41
N PHE A 124 19.15 -5.22 -10.23
CA PHE A 124 18.86 -6.16 -9.14
C PHE A 124 19.73 -5.93 -7.88
N GLU A 125 20.92 -5.34 -8.04
CA GLU A 125 21.85 -4.98 -6.97
C GLU A 125 21.23 -4.13 -5.83
N PRO A 126 20.27 -3.21 -6.09
CA PRO A 126 19.46 -2.58 -5.04
C PRO A 126 18.80 -3.55 -4.07
N PHE A 127 18.10 -4.53 -4.61
CA PHE A 127 17.31 -5.47 -3.82
C PHE A 127 18.17 -6.62 -3.27
N ALA A 128 19.32 -6.88 -3.90
CA ALA A 128 20.38 -7.73 -3.35
C ALA A 128 21.01 -7.13 -2.09
N LYS A 129 21.41 -5.84 -2.11
CA LYS A 129 21.94 -5.14 -0.92
C LYS A 129 20.94 -5.10 0.24
N LEU A 130 19.64 -5.03 -0.05
CA LEU A 130 18.55 -5.10 0.93
C LEU A 130 18.24 -6.51 1.45
N ASN A 131 18.92 -7.55 0.94
CA ASN A 131 18.63 -8.98 1.19
C ASN A 131 17.22 -9.45 0.77
N ALA A 132 16.53 -8.68 -0.09
CA ALA A 132 15.21 -9.05 -0.62
C ALA A 132 15.31 -10.12 -1.74
N LEU A 133 16.46 -10.16 -2.42
CA LEU A 133 16.79 -11.19 -3.42
C LEU A 133 18.28 -11.53 -3.39
N LYS A 134 18.67 -12.49 -4.21
CA LYS A 134 20.06 -12.75 -4.63
C LYS A 134 20.09 -12.87 -6.15
N TYR A 135 21.26 -12.73 -6.76
CA TYR A 135 21.46 -13.05 -8.16
C TYR A 135 22.78 -13.78 -8.40
N ARG A 136 22.89 -14.43 -9.55
CA ARG A 136 24.08 -15.12 -10.06
C ARG A 136 24.00 -15.19 -11.58
N GLN A 137 25.10 -15.45 -12.28
CA GLN A 137 25.09 -15.59 -13.74
C GLN A 137 25.99 -16.75 -14.20
N ASP A 138 25.69 -17.29 -15.37
CA ASP A 138 26.60 -18.14 -16.13
C ASP A 138 26.91 -17.50 -17.50
N ALA A 139 27.31 -18.30 -18.50
CA ALA A 139 27.63 -17.80 -19.84
C ALA A 139 26.40 -17.50 -20.72
N GLN A 140 25.18 -17.81 -20.28
CA GLN A 140 23.95 -17.65 -21.07
C GLN A 140 22.85 -16.88 -20.34
N PHE A 141 22.75 -17.02 -19.01
CA PHE A 141 21.64 -16.49 -18.23
C PHE A 141 22.11 -15.72 -16.99
N PHE A 142 21.43 -14.59 -16.75
CA PHE A 142 21.36 -13.96 -15.44
C PHE A 142 20.22 -14.61 -14.66
N TYR A 143 20.49 -15.04 -13.43
CA TYR A 143 19.52 -15.71 -12.56
C TYR A 143 19.19 -14.84 -11.35
N VAL A 144 17.91 -14.78 -10.99
CA VAL A 144 17.42 -14.04 -9.82
C VAL A 144 16.69 -14.99 -8.88
N GLU A 145 17.10 -14.97 -7.61
CA GLU A 145 16.55 -15.77 -6.54
C GLU A 145 15.81 -14.87 -5.56
N SER A 146 14.49 -14.98 -5.48
CA SER A 146 13.63 -14.09 -4.69
C SER A 146 12.55 -14.88 -3.93
N ASN A 147 11.84 -14.20 -3.03
CA ASN A 147 10.64 -14.75 -2.38
C ASN A 147 9.32 -14.15 -2.90
N SER A 148 9.36 -13.26 -3.91
CA SER A 148 8.20 -12.53 -4.44
C SER A 148 7.47 -11.59 -3.46
N MET A 149 8.08 -11.22 -2.32
CA MET A 149 7.47 -10.34 -1.31
C MET A 149 8.15 -8.95 -1.31
N PRO A 150 7.54 -7.91 -1.91
CA PRO A 150 8.12 -6.57 -1.94
C PRO A 150 7.97 -5.80 -0.62
N ASP A 151 8.90 -4.88 -0.31
CA ASP A 151 8.79 -3.90 0.78
C ASP A 151 7.99 -2.65 0.34
N HIS A 152 6.74 -2.87 -0.06
CA HIS A 152 5.74 -1.82 -0.22
C HIS A 152 4.38 -2.33 0.29
N ARG A 153 3.39 -1.43 0.42
CA ARG A 153 2.02 -1.84 0.77
C ARG A 153 1.46 -2.70 -0.35
N MET A 154 0.92 -3.88 -0.03
CA MET A 154 0.30 -4.77 -1.01
C MET A 154 -1.23 -4.80 -0.81
N MET A 155 -1.95 -5.28 -1.82
CA MET A 155 -3.35 -5.69 -1.79
C MET A 155 -4.41 -4.60 -1.54
N VAL A 156 -4.08 -3.46 -0.92
CA VAL A 156 -5.08 -2.42 -0.60
C VAL A 156 -5.64 -1.77 -1.86
N GLY A 157 -6.97 -1.68 -1.93
CA GLY A 157 -7.70 -1.15 -3.09
C GLY A 157 -8.45 -2.22 -3.89
N ILE A 158 -7.91 -3.43 -3.94
CA ILE A 158 -8.36 -4.56 -4.76
C ILE A 158 -9.82 -4.96 -4.47
N THR A 159 -10.58 -5.27 -5.53
CA THR A 159 -12.01 -5.65 -5.43
C THR A 159 -12.36 -7.10 -5.84
N ALA A 160 -11.46 -7.82 -6.52
CA ALA A 160 -11.54 -9.26 -6.77
C ALA A 160 -10.26 -9.97 -6.30
N TRP A 161 -10.27 -11.29 -6.08
CA TRP A 161 -9.17 -12.02 -5.42
C TRP A 161 -8.86 -11.60 -3.97
N GLN A 162 -9.81 -10.93 -3.31
CA GLN A 162 -9.72 -10.52 -1.90
C GLN A 162 -9.70 -11.68 -0.88
N GLN A 163 -9.77 -12.94 -1.33
CA GLN A 163 -9.56 -14.13 -0.50
C GLN A 163 -8.18 -14.79 -0.72
N GLN A 164 -7.33 -14.20 -1.56
CA GLN A 164 -5.93 -14.56 -1.78
C GLN A 164 -5.03 -13.61 -0.96
N VAL A 165 -3.87 -14.09 -0.52
CA VAL A 165 -2.91 -13.33 0.31
C VAL A 165 -1.47 -13.52 -0.20
N PRO A 166 -0.54 -12.59 0.03
CA PRO A 166 0.84 -12.74 -0.43
C PRO A 166 1.63 -13.71 0.45
N ILE A 167 2.06 -14.83 -0.12
CA ILE A 167 2.90 -15.85 0.55
C ILE A 167 4.26 -15.95 -0.15
N PRO A 168 5.38 -16.04 0.60
CA PRO A 168 6.71 -16.25 0.03
C PRO A 168 6.79 -17.44 -0.94
N GLN A 169 7.31 -17.17 -2.14
CA GLN A 169 7.44 -18.14 -3.22
C GLN A 169 8.85 -18.74 -3.31
N PRO A 170 9.01 -20.03 -3.66
CA PRO A 170 10.31 -20.72 -3.58
C PRO A 170 11.19 -20.50 -4.83
N TYR A 171 11.35 -19.26 -5.29
CA TYR A 171 12.11 -18.94 -6.51
C TYR A 171 13.62 -18.93 -6.24
N SER A 172 14.25 -20.09 -6.01
CA SER A 172 15.68 -20.20 -5.64
C SER A 172 16.36 -21.45 -6.22
N GLY A 173 17.69 -21.43 -6.29
CA GLY A 173 18.52 -22.50 -6.85
C GLY A 173 18.13 -22.86 -8.29
N ASN A 174 17.63 -24.09 -8.49
CA ASN A 174 17.14 -24.57 -9.79
C ASN A 174 15.75 -24.04 -10.17
N ASN A 175 15.03 -23.41 -9.22
CA ASN A 175 13.74 -22.75 -9.42
C ASN A 175 13.88 -21.22 -9.45
N ALA A 176 15.10 -20.71 -9.63
CA ALA A 176 15.39 -19.29 -9.82
C ALA A 176 14.77 -18.76 -11.13
N TRP A 177 14.39 -17.49 -11.15
CA TRP A 177 14.11 -16.80 -12.42
C TRP A 177 15.38 -16.75 -13.26
N ARG A 178 15.24 -16.71 -14.59
CA ARG A 178 16.35 -16.57 -15.53
C ARG A 178 16.01 -15.58 -16.64
N ILE A 179 16.98 -14.77 -17.02
CA ILE A 179 16.92 -13.73 -18.05
C ILE A 179 18.08 -14.00 -19.02
N PRO A 180 17.88 -14.11 -20.34
CA PRO A 180 18.97 -14.22 -21.31
C PRO A 180 19.95 -13.05 -21.20
N LEU A 181 21.26 -13.34 -21.20
CA LEU A 181 22.31 -12.30 -21.27
C LEU A 181 22.44 -11.70 -22.67
N GLU A 182 22.22 -12.53 -23.69
CA GLU A 182 22.29 -12.17 -25.11
C GLU A 182 20.91 -12.40 -25.75
N PRO A 183 20.01 -11.39 -25.76
CA PRO A 183 18.69 -11.51 -26.36
C PRO A 183 18.77 -11.57 -27.89
N VAL A 184 18.13 -12.58 -28.49
CA VAL A 184 18.11 -12.83 -29.94
C VAL A 184 16.78 -12.35 -30.53
N VAL A 185 16.80 -11.47 -31.52
CA VAL A 185 15.59 -10.94 -32.19
C VAL A 185 14.77 -12.08 -32.81
N ALA A 186 13.47 -12.14 -32.49
CA ALA A 186 12.57 -13.16 -32.98
C ALA A 186 12.24 -12.99 -34.47
N LYS A 187 12.34 -14.10 -35.21
CA LYS A 187 11.88 -14.18 -36.61
C LYS A 187 10.36 -14.00 -36.75
N ASN A 188 9.61 -14.37 -35.71
CA ASN A 188 8.17 -14.18 -35.59
C ASN A 188 7.86 -13.66 -34.16
N PRO A 189 7.92 -12.34 -33.91
CA PRO A 189 7.62 -11.75 -32.61
C PRO A 189 6.19 -12.07 -32.14
N LEU A 190 5.99 -12.32 -30.85
CA LEU A 190 4.72 -12.81 -30.28
C LEU A 190 4.08 -11.77 -29.35
N SER A 191 2.81 -11.42 -29.58
CA SER A 191 2.10 -10.40 -28.78
C SER A 191 1.41 -10.97 -27.54
N ALA A 192 1.54 -10.25 -26.42
CA ALA A 192 0.77 -10.50 -25.20
C ALA A 192 -0.76 -10.29 -25.38
N LYS A 193 -1.20 -9.72 -26.51
CA LYS A 193 -2.64 -9.64 -26.88
C LYS A 193 -3.25 -10.99 -27.27
N SER A 194 -2.43 -11.98 -27.66
CA SER A 194 -2.91 -13.30 -28.13
C SER A 194 -2.14 -14.49 -27.54
N HIS A 195 -1.07 -14.24 -26.79
CA HIS A 195 -0.18 -15.24 -26.18
C HIS A 195 0.10 -14.91 -24.71
N PHE A 196 0.70 -15.84 -23.98
CA PHE A 196 1.22 -15.62 -22.62
C PHE A 196 0.17 -15.15 -21.60
N PHE A 197 -1.06 -15.66 -21.68
CA PHE A 197 -2.12 -15.37 -20.70
C PHE A 197 -1.93 -16.10 -19.35
N ARG A 198 -0.75 -16.69 -19.11
CA ARG A 198 -0.39 -17.43 -17.89
C ARG A 198 1.10 -17.22 -17.59
N GLY A 199 1.43 -17.21 -16.29
CA GLY A 199 2.80 -16.98 -15.84
C GLY A 199 3.28 -15.56 -16.12
N ALA A 200 4.57 -15.34 -15.89
CA ALA A 200 5.19 -14.04 -16.12
C ALA A 200 5.51 -13.82 -17.60
N ILE A 201 5.57 -12.54 -17.99
CA ILE A 201 6.19 -12.05 -19.22
C ILE A 201 7.47 -11.24 -18.95
N ALA A 202 7.66 -10.77 -17.72
CA ALA A 202 8.85 -10.04 -17.29
C ALA A 202 9.14 -10.28 -15.79
N LEU A 203 10.32 -9.87 -15.32
CA LEU A 203 10.70 -9.86 -13.91
C LEU A 203 11.05 -8.43 -13.49
N ALA A 204 10.40 -7.92 -12.44
CA ALA A 204 10.72 -6.62 -11.86
C ALA A 204 12.07 -6.64 -11.13
N ALA A 205 12.73 -5.48 -11.05
CA ALA A 205 14.02 -5.30 -10.39
C ALA A 205 14.05 -5.80 -8.93
N ASN A 206 12.91 -5.76 -8.23
CA ASN A 206 12.75 -6.29 -6.88
C ASN A 206 12.53 -7.82 -6.79
N GLY A 207 12.61 -8.53 -7.91
CA GLY A 207 12.44 -9.98 -7.98
C GLY A 207 10.99 -10.46 -7.93
N VAL A 208 10.00 -9.56 -8.01
CA VAL A 208 8.58 -9.89 -8.20
C VAL A 208 8.31 -10.10 -9.70
N PRO A 209 7.65 -11.19 -10.12
CA PRO A 209 7.31 -11.40 -11.53
C PRO A 209 6.20 -10.46 -11.99
N ILE A 210 6.23 -10.13 -13.29
CA ILE A 210 5.21 -9.31 -13.95
C ILE A 210 4.48 -10.17 -14.98
N PHE A 211 3.18 -10.30 -14.81
CA PHE A 211 2.28 -11.11 -15.63
C PHE A 211 1.63 -10.23 -16.72
N ASN A 212 1.03 -10.87 -17.72
CA ASN A 212 0.32 -10.20 -18.81
C ASN A 212 -0.86 -9.36 -18.27
N PRO A 213 -1.04 -8.08 -18.67
CA PRO A 213 -2.20 -7.28 -18.25
C PRO A 213 -3.54 -7.94 -18.58
N ILE A 214 -3.58 -8.73 -19.66
CA ILE A 214 -4.71 -9.56 -20.06
C ILE A 214 -4.66 -10.90 -19.32
N LYS A 215 -5.75 -11.22 -18.62
CA LYS A 215 -5.91 -12.47 -17.86
C LYS A 215 -5.90 -13.73 -18.71
N ASN A 216 -5.84 -14.87 -18.01
CA ASN A 216 -6.11 -16.24 -18.48
C ASN A 216 -7.40 -16.44 -19.31
N ASP A 217 -8.31 -15.47 -19.37
CA ASP A 217 -9.52 -15.53 -20.22
C ASP A 217 -9.34 -14.90 -21.60
N GLY A 218 -8.17 -14.34 -21.89
CA GLY A 218 -7.77 -13.81 -23.20
C GLY A 218 -8.39 -12.47 -23.59
N ARG A 219 -9.08 -11.78 -22.68
CA ARG A 219 -9.82 -10.53 -23.00
C ARG A 219 -9.96 -9.52 -21.86
N THR A 220 -9.87 -9.95 -20.60
CA THR A 220 -10.07 -9.07 -19.45
C THR A 220 -8.76 -8.39 -19.06
N ASP A 221 -8.72 -7.05 -19.16
CA ASP A 221 -7.65 -6.20 -18.62
C ASP A 221 -7.76 -6.12 -17.09
N THR A 222 -6.67 -6.43 -16.40
CA THR A 222 -6.64 -6.58 -14.93
C THR A 222 -6.60 -5.24 -14.19
N LEU A 223 -6.05 -4.18 -14.79
CA LEU A 223 -6.07 -2.82 -14.24
C LEU A 223 -7.47 -2.23 -14.39
N VAL A 224 -8.07 -2.31 -15.59
CA VAL A 224 -9.41 -1.79 -15.88
C VAL A 224 -10.49 -2.54 -15.08
N ALA A 225 -10.27 -3.81 -14.74
CA ALA A 225 -11.15 -4.59 -13.87
C ALA A 225 -11.13 -4.17 -12.38
N GLY A 226 -10.21 -3.30 -11.94
CA GLY A 226 -10.12 -2.86 -10.54
C GLY A 226 -9.60 -3.93 -9.58
N GLU A 227 -8.67 -4.77 -10.07
CA GLU A 227 -8.14 -5.93 -9.34
C GLU A 227 -6.69 -5.77 -8.86
N LEU A 228 -6.08 -4.61 -9.14
CA LEU A 228 -4.71 -4.28 -8.72
C LEU A 228 -4.69 -3.36 -7.51
N ASP A 229 -3.65 -3.47 -6.70
CA ASP A 229 -3.27 -2.46 -5.72
C ASP A 229 -2.59 -1.24 -6.37
N GLU A 230 -2.25 -0.23 -5.57
CA GLU A 230 -1.65 1.03 -6.05
C GLU A 230 -0.30 0.87 -6.75
N PHE A 231 0.41 -0.25 -6.54
CA PHE A 231 1.69 -0.56 -7.18
C PHE A 231 1.53 -1.42 -8.43
N GLY A 232 0.30 -1.82 -8.75
CA GLY A 232 -0.03 -2.54 -9.97
C GLY A 232 0.00 -4.07 -9.85
N GLY A 233 -0.13 -4.62 -8.64
CA GLY A 233 -0.09 -6.08 -8.42
C GLY A 233 -1.28 -6.64 -7.65
N HIS A 234 -1.37 -7.98 -7.65
CA HIS A 234 -2.32 -8.75 -6.84
C HIS A 234 -1.74 -10.14 -6.50
N CYS A 235 -2.48 -10.94 -5.73
CA CYS A 235 -2.12 -12.34 -5.48
C CYS A 235 -2.87 -13.29 -6.41
N GLY A 236 -2.15 -14.23 -7.01
CA GLY A 236 -2.69 -15.28 -7.87
C GLY A 236 -3.33 -16.43 -7.11
N ARG A 237 -3.66 -17.48 -7.86
CA ARG A 237 -4.30 -18.70 -7.34
C ARG A 237 -3.38 -19.53 -6.42
N ALA A 238 -2.08 -19.26 -6.39
CA ALA A 238 -1.12 -19.95 -5.53
C ALA A 238 -0.72 -19.11 -4.30
N ASP A 239 -1.51 -18.07 -3.97
CA ASP A 239 -1.14 -17.04 -2.98
C ASP A 239 0.19 -16.35 -3.34
N ASP A 240 0.41 -16.19 -4.65
CA ASP A 240 1.61 -15.66 -5.27
C ASP A 240 1.43 -14.18 -5.67
N TYR A 241 2.17 -13.25 -5.04
CA TYR A 241 2.10 -11.83 -5.42
C TYR A 241 2.87 -11.56 -6.72
N HIS A 242 2.22 -10.90 -7.67
CA HIS A 242 2.78 -10.51 -8.96
C HIS A 242 2.16 -9.21 -9.50
N TYR A 243 2.93 -8.48 -10.32
CA TYR A 243 2.45 -7.26 -10.99
C TYR A 243 1.73 -7.60 -12.31
N HIS A 244 0.86 -6.71 -12.79
CA HIS A 244 0.24 -6.76 -14.13
C HIS A 244 0.51 -5.51 -14.99
N ILE A 245 1.18 -4.50 -14.43
CA ILE A 245 1.67 -3.30 -15.12
C ILE A 245 3.12 -3.05 -14.72
N ALA A 246 3.83 -2.16 -15.43
CA ALA A 246 5.21 -1.83 -15.07
C ALA A 246 5.28 -1.16 -13.68
N PRO A 247 6.07 -1.70 -12.72
CA PRO A 247 6.18 -1.16 -11.37
C PRO A 247 7.12 0.07 -11.35
N THR A 248 6.68 1.19 -11.93
CA THR A 248 7.54 2.36 -12.16
C THR A 248 8.04 3.04 -10.90
N HIS A 249 7.43 2.76 -9.74
CA HIS A 249 7.92 3.19 -8.42
C HIS A 249 9.32 2.63 -8.09
N LEU A 250 9.74 1.51 -8.71
CA LEU A 250 11.09 0.98 -8.53
C LEU A 250 12.17 1.89 -9.12
N GLN A 251 11.83 2.85 -10.00
CA GLN A 251 12.78 3.82 -10.57
C GLN A 251 13.46 4.67 -9.50
N ASP A 252 12.75 4.97 -8.40
CA ASP A 252 13.27 5.72 -7.25
C ASP A 252 14.30 4.91 -6.43
N ILE A 253 14.33 3.58 -6.61
CA ILE A 253 15.22 2.64 -5.90
C ILE A 253 16.40 2.20 -6.79
N VAL A 254 16.16 1.90 -8.07
CA VAL A 254 17.22 1.53 -9.02
C VAL A 254 18.01 2.75 -9.52
N GLY A 255 17.42 3.95 -9.44
CA GLY A 255 17.99 5.19 -9.96
C GLY A 255 17.60 5.49 -11.40
N LYS A 256 17.76 6.75 -11.81
CA LYS A 256 17.44 7.20 -13.18
C LYS A 256 18.36 6.51 -14.20
N GLY A 257 17.78 6.02 -15.30
CA GLY A 257 18.52 5.39 -16.39
C GLY A 257 18.93 3.94 -16.15
N VAL A 258 18.48 3.34 -15.04
CA VAL A 258 18.57 1.90 -14.79
C VAL A 258 17.19 1.26 -15.07
N PRO A 259 17.11 0.09 -15.73
CA PRO A 259 15.84 -0.61 -15.96
C PRO A 259 15.10 -0.97 -14.68
N ILE A 260 13.78 -0.86 -14.69
CA ILE A 260 12.90 -1.24 -13.57
C ILE A 260 12.45 -2.70 -13.63
N ALA A 261 12.62 -3.35 -14.78
CA ALA A 261 12.33 -4.76 -15.02
C ALA A 261 13.11 -5.28 -16.25
N TYR A 262 13.06 -6.59 -16.48
CA TYR A 262 13.55 -7.24 -17.70
C TYR A 262 12.48 -8.18 -18.24
N ALA A 263 12.24 -8.13 -19.56
CA ALA A 263 11.39 -9.10 -20.24
C ALA A 263 12.07 -10.47 -20.28
N LEU A 264 11.28 -11.55 -20.30
CA LEU A 264 11.83 -12.92 -20.33
C LEU A 264 12.53 -13.31 -21.64
N ASP A 265 12.51 -12.46 -22.67
CA ASP A 265 13.36 -12.57 -23.86
C ASP A 265 14.77 -11.98 -23.68
N GLY A 266 15.01 -11.24 -22.59
CA GLY A 266 16.29 -10.64 -22.22
C GLY A 266 16.37 -9.11 -22.41
N TYR A 267 15.38 -8.46 -23.03
CA TYR A 267 15.43 -7.01 -23.21
C TYR A 267 15.01 -6.24 -21.94
N PRO A 268 15.68 -5.11 -21.62
CA PRO A 268 15.36 -4.28 -20.46
C PRO A 268 14.03 -3.55 -20.63
N ILE A 269 13.36 -3.28 -19.51
CA ILE A 269 12.15 -2.46 -19.41
C ILE A 269 12.43 -1.24 -18.53
N TYR A 270 12.28 -0.06 -19.10
CA TYR A 270 12.47 1.24 -18.45
C TYR A 270 11.14 1.85 -17.99
N GLY A 271 11.21 2.91 -17.17
CA GLY A 271 10.07 3.72 -16.79
C GLY A 271 9.52 4.60 -17.92
N TYR A 272 8.76 5.64 -17.55
CA TYR A 272 8.10 6.56 -18.49
C TYR A 272 9.04 7.54 -19.23
N THR A 273 10.36 7.40 -19.10
CA THR A 273 11.37 8.27 -19.73
C THR A 273 12.48 7.46 -20.34
N GLU A 274 13.14 8.04 -21.33
CA GLU A 274 14.48 7.65 -21.78
C GLU A 274 15.48 7.66 -20.59
N PRO A 275 16.66 7.00 -20.68
CA PRO A 275 17.66 7.04 -19.61
C PRO A 275 18.20 8.44 -19.30
N ASP A 276 18.28 9.31 -20.31
CA ASP A 276 18.64 10.72 -20.14
C ASP A 276 17.53 11.56 -19.48
N GLY A 277 16.33 10.99 -19.31
CA GLY A 277 15.14 11.60 -18.72
C GLY A 277 14.23 12.34 -19.71
N SER A 278 14.49 12.25 -21.01
CA SER A 278 13.60 12.80 -22.03
C SER A 278 12.35 11.94 -22.26
N GLU A 279 11.39 12.47 -23.02
CA GLU A 279 10.12 11.79 -23.31
C GLU A 279 10.30 10.64 -24.30
N VAL A 280 9.79 9.46 -23.93
CA VAL A 280 9.79 8.26 -24.79
C VAL A 280 8.97 8.49 -26.05
N ARG A 281 9.54 8.22 -27.22
CA ARG A 281 8.91 8.46 -28.52
C ARG A 281 9.20 7.35 -29.53
N GLY A 282 8.26 7.12 -30.45
CA GLY A 282 8.44 6.15 -31.54
C GLY A 282 8.37 4.67 -31.13
N LEU A 283 7.64 4.35 -30.05
CA LEU A 283 7.40 2.97 -29.62
C LEU A 283 6.65 2.14 -30.68
N ASP A 284 7.00 0.87 -30.76
CA ASP A 284 6.39 -0.14 -31.62
C ASP A 284 5.12 -0.77 -31.00
N ALA A 285 4.58 -1.80 -31.66
CA ALA A 285 3.39 -2.52 -31.22
C ALA A 285 3.56 -3.30 -29.89
N PHE A 286 4.78 -3.40 -29.35
CA PHE A 286 5.13 -4.06 -28.11
C PHE A 286 5.63 -3.08 -27.04
N ASN A 287 5.43 -1.75 -27.19
CA ASN A 287 5.98 -0.73 -26.29
C ASN A 287 7.52 -0.71 -26.22
N GLY A 288 8.22 -1.12 -27.28
CA GLY A 288 9.67 -1.00 -27.37
C GLY A 288 10.14 -0.20 -28.57
N HIS A 289 11.40 0.20 -28.56
CA HIS A 289 12.06 0.81 -29.73
C HIS A 289 13.57 0.55 -29.68
N THR A 290 14.33 1.03 -30.67
CA THR A 290 15.80 0.89 -30.72
C THR A 290 16.47 2.25 -30.65
N SER A 291 17.34 2.46 -29.66
CA SER A 291 18.25 3.61 -29.61
C SER A 291 19.71 3.17 -29.89
N PRO A 292 20.59 4.06 -30.38
CA PRO A 292 21.98 3.70 -30.70
C PRO A 292 22.77 3.19 -29.48
N ASP A 293 22.55 3.77 -28.30
CA ASP A 293 23.34 3.51 -27.09
C ASP A 293 22.85 2.28 -26.31
N LEU A 294 21.57 1.89 -26.45
CA LEU A 294 20.98 0.77 -25.73
C LEU A 294 20.70 -0.45 -26.61
N GLY A 295 20.47 -0.27 -27.91
CA GLY A 295 19.82 -1.27 -28.76
C GLY A 295 18.30 -1.30 -28.52
N TYR A 296 17.65 -2.43 -28.78
CA TYR A 296 16.22 -2.59 -28.52
C TYR A 296 15.93 -2.66 -27.01
N HIS A 297 14.88 -1.99 -26.57
CA HIS A 297 14.42 -1.95 -25.18
C HIS A 297 12.94 -1.53 -25.08
N TYR A 298 12.32 -1.84 -23.94
CA TYR A 298 10.92 -1.58 -23.64
C TYR A 298 10.72 -0.40 -22.69
N HIS A 299 9.52 0.19 -22.72
CA HIS A 299 9.09 1.23 -21.77
C HIS A 299 7.74 0.94 -21.11
N ALA A 300 7.61 1.45 -19.89
CA ALA A 300 6.32 1.61 -19.22
C ALA A 300 5.45 2.65 -19.94
N THR A 301 4.14 2.40 -20.05
CA THR A 301 3.17 3.36 -20.62
C THR A 301 1.96 3.57 -19.71
N LYS A 302 1.33 4.74 -19.79
CA LYS A 302 0.13 5.06 -18.99
C LYS A 302 -1.16 4.47 -19.57
N THR A 303 -1.10 3.95 -20.79
CA THR A 303 -2.16 3.21 -21.48
C THR A 303 -1.72 1.77 -21.74
N TYR A 304 -2.67 0.87 -21.99
CA TYR A 304 -2.40 -0.49 -22.46
C TYR A 304 -1.38 -0.49 -23.62
N PRO A 305 -0.37 -1.39 -23.65
CA PRO A 305 -0.17 -2.54 -22.75
C PRO A 305 0.51 -2.26 -21.40
N TYR A 306 0.80 -1.01 -21.03
CA TYR A 306 1.43 -0.59 -19.77
C TYR A 306 2.89 -1.04 -19.52
N LEU A 307 3.31 -2.17 -20.07
CA LEU A 307 4.69 -2.67 -20.17
C LEU A 307 4.94 -3.26 -21.57
N ASN A 308 5.90 -4.18 -21.73
CA ASN A 308 6.11 -4.90 -22.98
C ASN A 308 4.83 -5.61 -23.48
N GLY A 309 4.34 -5.22 -24.66
CA GLY A 309 3.11 -5.74 -25.29
C GLY A 309 3.25 -7.11 -25.95
N GLY A 310 4.33 -7.83 -25.63
CA GLY A 310 4.79 -9.02 -26.33
C GLY A 310 6.30 -9.21 -26.15
N PHE A 311 6.90 -10.00 -27.02
CA PHE A 311 8.34 -10.25 -27.08
C PHE A 311 8.90 -9.92 -28.46
N HIS A 312 9.99 -9.16 -28.45
CA HIS A 312 10.80 -8.82 -29.62
C HIS A 312 11.90 -9.87 -29.81
N GLY A 313 12.37 -10.47 -28.72
CA GLY A 313 13.32 -11.58 -28.74
C GLY A 313 12.66 -12.96 -28.73
N GLU A 314 13.45 -14.00 -28.99
CA GLU A 314 12.99 -15.38 -29.07
C GLU A 314 12.60 -15.93 -27.68
N VAL A 315 11.30 -16.20 -27.51
CA VAL A 315 10.75 -16.98 -26.40
C VAL A 315 10.07 -18.24 -26.91
N LYS A 316 10.00 -19.26 -26.05
CA LYS A 316 9.22 -20.47 -26.26
C LYS A 316 7.92 -20.38 -25.46
N GLU A 317 6.76 -20.51 -26.12
CA GLU A 317 5.48 -20.68 -25.43
C GLU A 317 5.16 -22.17 -25.19
N VAL A 318 4.70 -22.51 -24.00
CA VAL A 318 4.11 -23.83 -23.65
C VAL A 318 2.90 -23.59 -22.76
N ASP A 319 1.79 -24.27 -23.03
CA ASP A 319 0.53 -24.19 -22.24
C ASP A 319 -0.02 -22.76 -22.00
N GLY A 320 0.39 -21.77 -22.80
CA GLY A 320 0.01 -20.35 -22.66
C GLY A 320 0.91 -19.52 -21.74
N GLN A 321 2.14 -19.96 -21.47
CA GLN A 321 3.17 -19.25 -20.70
C GLN A 321 4.55 -19.33 -21.39
N VAL A 322 5.48 -18.42 -21.08
CA VAL A 322 6.90 -18.61 -21.48
C VAL A 322 7.47 -19.84 -20.76
N ASP A 323 8.33 -20.59 -21.44
CA ASP A 323 8.95 -21.83 -20.95
C ASP A 323 10.48 -21.86 -21.17
N PRO A 324 11.28 -22.27 -20.16
CA PRO A 324 10.91 -22.57 -18.78
C PRO A 324 10.78 -21.32 -17.92
N GLN A 325 9.88 -21.38 -16.94
CA GLN A 325 9.77 -20.44 -15.82
C GLN A 325 9.82 -21.22 -14.49
N PRO A 326 10.14 -20.54 -13.36
CA PRO A 326 9.92 -21.07 -12.03
C PRO A 326 8.51 -21.62 -11.83
N ARG A 327 8.39 -22.61 -10.95
CA ARG A 327 7.12 -23.19 -10.52
C ARG A 327 6.79 -22.70 -9.10
N THR A 328 5.61 -22.11 -8.97
CA THR A 328 4.91 -21.88 -7.70
C THR A 328 3.94 -23.04 -7.42
N GLY A 329 3.58 -23.24 -6.16
CA GLY A 329 2.51 -24.12 -5.74
C GLY A 329 1.92 -23.64 -4.41
N GLY A 330 0.65 -23.24 -4.42
CA GLY A 330 -0.03 -22.73 -3.22
C GLY A 330 -0.18 -23.79 -2.13
N VAL A 331 -0.21 -23.35 -0.87
CA VAL A 331 -0.42 -24.22 0.30
C VAL A 331 -1.86 -24.75 0.39
N ARG A 332 -2.81 -24.04 -0.23
CA ARG A 332 -4.26 -24.28 -0.19
C ARG A 332 -4.86 -24.15 -1.59
N GLU A 333 -6.15 -24.47 -1.72
CA GLU A 333 -6.88 -24.21 -2.96
C GLU A 333 -7.45 -22.79 -2.98
N ALA A 334 -7.52 -22.19 -4.17
CA ALA A 334 -7.93 -20.79 -4.33
C ALA A 334 -9.42 -20.58 -3.98
N LEU A 335 -9.69 -19.83 -2.91
CA LEU A 335 -11.04 -19.51 -2.47
C LEU A 335 -11.76 -18.58 -3.47
N THR A 336 -13.07 -18.80 -3.65
CA THR A 336 -13.94 -18.04 -4.56
C THR A 336 -14.11 -16.58 -4.11
N PRO A 337 -13.85 -15.57 -4.95
CA PRO A 337 -13.99 -14.17 -4.56
C PRO A 337 -15.39 -13.76 -4.06
N TRP A 338 -15.44 -12.95 -3.01
CA TRP A 338 -16.68 -12.37 -2.47
C TRP A 338 -17.19 -11.23 -3.38
N ARG A 339 -18.50 -11.21 -3.69
CA ARG A 339 -19.11 -10.15 -4.49
C ARG A 339 -19.24 -8.85 -3.66
N GLY A 340 -18.89 -7.72 -4.27
CA GLY A 340 -19.01 -6.41 -3.62
C GLY A 340 -18.03 -6.18 -2.46
N ALA A 341 -16.96 -6.97 -2.42
CA ALA A 341 -15.92 -6.88 -1.41
C ALA A 341 -14.74 -6.01 -1.88
N LYS A 342 -14.05 -5.34 -0.94
CA LYS A 342 -12.86 -4.53 -1.20
C LYS A 342 -11.82 -4.73 -0.09
N ILE A 343 -10.56 -4.88 -0.46
CA ILE A 343 -9.44 -4.89 0.49
C ILE A 343 -9.19 -3.45 0.95
N THR A 344 -9.28 -3.21 2.26
CA THR A 344 -9.17 -1.87 2.87
C THR A 344 -7.96 -1.72 3.79
N GLY A 345 -7.24 -2.81 4.06
CA GLY A 345 -5.98 -2.77 4.80
C GLY A 345 -5.17 -4.06 4.58
N PHE A 346 -3.86 -3.91 4.63
CA PHE A 346 -2.91 -5.02 4.70
C PHE A 346 -1.79 -4.63 5.67
N GLU A 347 -1.60 -5.41 6.72
CA GLU A 347 -0.66 -5.13 7.80
C GLU A 347 0.33 -6.29 7.96
N THR A 348 1.61 -5.96 8.05
CA THR A 348 2.69 -6.89 8.44
C THR A 348 3.01 -6.64 9.90
N LYS A 349 2.73 -7.61 10.77
CA LYS A 349 2.92 -7.49 12.24
C LYS A 349 4.34 -7.86 12.66
N ASP A 350 4.91 -8.86 11.99
CA ASP A 350 6.30 -9.28 12.08
C ASP A 350 6.71 -9.95 10.76
N ASN A 351 7.91 -10.54 10.68
CA ASN A 351 8.43 -11.15 9.44
C ASN A 351 7.75 -12.49 9.02
N LYS A 352 6.70 -12.92 9.73
CA LYS A 352 5.90 -14.13 9.51
C LYS A 352 4.39 -13.91 9.68
N SER A 353 3.97 -12.92 10.47
CA SER A 353 2.57 -12.68 10.82
C SER A 353 1.95 -11.49 10.08
N PHE A 354 0.80 -11.71 9.44
CA PHE A 354 0.14 -10.76 8.56
C PHE A 354 -1.37 -10.66 8.84
N SER A 355 -2.00 -9.59 8.35
CA SER A 355 -3.43 -9.28 8.51
C SER A 355 -3.97 -8.60 7.25
N LEU A 356 -4.86 -9.28 6.53
CA LEU A 356 -5.64 -8.69 5.43
C LEU A 356 -7.01 -8.25 5.97
N LYS A 357 -7.39 -6.98 5.77
CA LYS A 357 -8.69 -6.42 6.15
C LYS A 357 -9.58 -6.26 4.92
N VAL A 358 -10.70 -6.98 4.89
CA VAL A 358 -11.64 -7.02 3.76
C VAL A 358 -12.99 -6.45 4.19
N GLN A 359 -13.50 -5.50 3.42
CA GLN A 359 -14.80 -4.88 3.63
C GLN A 359 -15.83 -5.45 2.65
N VAL A 360 -16.98 -5.90 3.13
CA VAL A 360 -18.09 -6.44 2.33
C VAL A 360 -19.33 -5.59 2.62
N GLY A 361 -19.58 -4.58 1.78
CA GLY A 361 -20.60 -3.55 2.09
C GLY A 361 -20.28 -2.82 3.41
N LYS A 362 -21.08 -3.05 4.46
CA LYS A 362 -20.84 -2.51 5.81
C LYS A 362 -20.09 -3.48 6.74
N GLU A 363 -19.92 -4.74 6.35
CA GLU A 363 -19.30 -5.77 7.18
C GLU A 363 -17.77 -5.78 7.00
N THR A 364 -17.02 -5.88 8.10
CA THR A 364 -15.54 -5.98 8.07
C THR A 364 -15.12 -7.39 8.47
N HIS A 365 -14.27 -8.01 7.66
CA HIS A 365 -13.70 -9.34 7.85
C HIS A 365 -12.17 -9.25 7.87
N TYR A 366 -11.51 -10.22 8.50
CA TYR A 366 -10.05 -10.32 8.49
C TYR A 366 -9.58 -11.70 8.04
N VAL A 367 -8.48 -11.74 7.30
CA VAL A 367 -7.67 -12.94 7.09
C VAL A 367 -6.33 -12.69 7.76
N ASN A 368 -6.20 -13.10 9.02
CA ASN A 368 -4.90 -13.16 9.68
C ASN A 368 -4.19 -14.44 9.23
N TYR A 369 -2.88 -14.39 9.03
CA TYR A 369 -2.10 -15.61 8.77
C TYR A 369 -0.67 -15.52 9.31
N VAL A 370 -0.10 -16.69 9.61
CA VAL A 370 1.25 -16.85 10.17
C VAL A 370 2.01 -17.92 9.39
N LEU A 371 3.20 -17.57 8.90
CA LEU A 371 4.12 -18.44 8.20
C LEU A 371 4.98 -19.25 9.19
N ASN A 372 4.94 -20.58 9.12
CA ASN A 372 5.73 -21.47 9.97
C ASN A 372 7.04 -21.89 9.28
N ASP A 373 8.08 -22.21 10.05
CA ASP A 373 9.41 -22.59 9.51
C ASP A 373 9.43 -23.89 8.70
N ASN A 374 8.40 -24.73 8.81
CA ASN A 374 8.20 -25.91 7.97
C ASN A 374 7.49 -25.60 6.63
N GLY A 375 7.30 -24.33 6.30
CA GLY A 375 6.60 -23.86 5.09
C GLY A 375 5.06 -23.92 5.17
N SER A 376 4.49 -24.45 6.25
CA SER A 376 3.04 -24.41 6.47
C SER A 376 2.57 -23.01 6.88
N VAL A 377 1.30 -22.70 6.61
CA VAL A 377 0.70 -21.41 6.94
C VAL A 377 -0.57 -21.64 7.75
N LYS A 378 -0.62 -21.06 8.95
CA LYS A 378 -1.83 -20.98 9.77
C LYS A 378 -2.66 -19.80 9.28
N PHE A 379 -3.95 -19.98 9.08
CA PHE A 379 -4.91 -18.91 8.80
C PHE A 379 -5.93 -18.82 9.94
N ASP A 380 -6.25 -17.61 10.35
CA ASP A 380 -7.37 -17.29 11.23
C ASP A 380 -8.32 -16.36 10.47
N PHE A 381 -9.37 -16.93 9.87
CA PHE A 381 -10.42 -16.19 9.18
C PHE A 381 -11.40 -15.64 10.22
N ILE A 382 -11.62 -14.33 10.25
CA ILE A 382 -12.45 -13.66 11.25
C ILE A 382 -13.64 -12.98 10.56
N ASP A 383 -14.86 -13.28 11.03
CA ASP A 383 -16.09 -12.65 10.53
C ASP A 383 -16.37 -11.29 11.20
N ASN A 384 -17.44 -10.64 10.75
CA ASN A 384 -17.87 -9.32 11.24
C ASN A 384 -18.42 -9.30 12.68
N LYS A 385 -18.52 -10.47 13.33
CA LYS A 385 -18.92 -10.64 14.74
C LYS A 385 -17.71 -11.02 15.61
N GLY A 386 -16.54 -11.23 15.02
CA GLY A 386 -15.34 -11.70 15.70
C GLY A 386 -15.23 -13.21 15.85
N ASN A 387 -16.10 -14.00 15.19
CA ASN A 387 -15.95 -15.46 15.19
C ASN A 387 -14.70 -15.84 14.37
N VAL A 388 -13.86 -16.70 14.93
CA VAL A 388 -12.61 -17.13 14.30
C VAL A 388 -12.73 -18.56 13.77
N LYS A 389 -12.45 -18.77 12.48
CA LYS A 389 -12.22 -20.08 11.89
C LYS A 389 -10.72 -20.25 11.64
N THR A 390 -10.07 -21.07 12.46
CA THR A 390 -8.66 -21.43 12.30
C THR A 390 -8.51 -22.60 11.32
N GLU A 391 -7.58 -22.47 10.37
CA GLU A 391 -7.15 -23.52 9.45
C GLU A 391 -5.61 -23.54 9.38
N THR A 392 -5.01 -24.65 8.94
CA THR A 392 -3.55 -24.71 8.72
C THR A 392 -3.24 -25.57 7.51
N TYR A 393 -2.49 -25.01 6.58
CA TYR A 393 -2.22 -25.58 5.28
C TYR A 393 -0.72 -25.81 5.10
N SER A 394 -0.33 -26.96 4.56
CA SER A 394 1.07 -27.27 4.25
C SER A 394 1.27 -27.31 2.74
N PRO A 395 2.46 -26.91 2.22
CA PRO A 395 2.78 -27.11 0.81
C PRO A 395 2.58 -28.57 0.42
N ARG A 396 1.86 -28.83 -0.67
CA ARG A 396 1.74 -30.20 -1.21
C ARG A 396 3.15 -30.70 -1.55
N GLN A 397 3.60 -31.76 -0.88
CA GLN A 397 4.91 -32.37 -1.18
C GLN A 397 4.97 -32.71 -2.68
N GLN A 398 5.92 -32.12 -3.40
CA GLN A 398 6.19 -32.47 -4.78
C GLN A 398 6.88 -33.85 -4.81
N GLY A 399 6.06 -34.91 -4.86
CA GLY A 399 6.52 -36.23 -5.28
C GLY A 399 7.16 -36.13 -6.68
N ARG A 400 8.29 -36.81 -6.88
CA ARG A 400 8.99 -36.84 -8.18
C ARG A 400 8.12 -37.54 -9.24
N GLY A 401 7.34 -36.80 -10.04
CA GLY A 401 6.64 -37.39 -11.18
C GLY A 401 5.65 -36.50 -11.93
N GLY A 402 6.02 -36.12 -13.16
CA GLY A 402 5.09 -35.79 -14.24
C GLY A 402 4.48 -34.37 -14.26
N PRO A 403 3.99 -33.91 -15.43
CA PRO A 403 3.37 -32.59 -15.58
C PRO A 403 1.94 -32.59 -15.01
N GLY A 404 1.73 -31.85 -13.93
CA GLY A 404 0.42 -31.64 -13.29
C GLY A 404 -0.51 -30.74 -14.10
N GLY A 405 -0.99 -31.23 -15.24
CA GLY A 405 -1.94 -30.53 -16.11
C GLY A 405 -3.31 -30.33 -15.44
N GLY A 406 -3.54 -29.15 -14.87
CA GLY A 406 -4.80 -28.77 -14.23
C GLY A 406 -5.98 -28.68 -15.21
N ARG A 407 -6.59 -29.82 -15.55
CA ARG A 407 -7.75 -29.92 -16.44
C ARG A 407 -9.03 -29.38 -15.78
N GLY A 408 -9.22 -28.06 -15.85
CA GLY A 408 -10.55 -27.45 -15.74
C GLY A 408 -11.38 -27.79 -16.97
N GLY A 409 -12.11 -28.91 -16.94
CA GLY A 409 -12.94 -29.36 -18.05
C GLY A 409 -14.24 -28.54 -18.20
N PRO A 410 -14.55 -27.99 -19.39
CA PRO A 410 -15.86 -27.43 -19.67
C PRO A 410 -16.94 -28.51 -19.70
N GLY A 411 -18.13 -28.21 -19.18
CA GLY A 411 -19.29 -29.10 -19.27
C GLY A 411 -19.85 -29.16 -20.68
N GLY A 412 -19.48 -30.19 -21.46
CA GLY A 412 -20.09 -30.48 -22.75
C GLY A 412 -21.46 -31.13 -22.59
N ALA A 413 -22.50 -30.54 -23.19
CA ALA A 413 -23.85 -31.11 -23.19
C ALA A 413 -23.88 -32.41 -24.02
N GLY A 414 -24.56 -33.44 -23.51
CA GLY A 414 -24.68 -34.72 -24.20
C GLY A 414 -25.66 -34.66 -25.37
N GLN A 415 -25.26 -35.21 -26.52
CA GLN A 415 -26.18 -35.74 -27.53
C GLN A 415 -25.84 -37.21 -27.78
N GLY A 416 -26.87 -38.06 -27.77
CA GLY A 416 -26.71 -39.50 -27.97
C GLY A 416 -26.81 -39.90 -29.44
N GLY A 417 -25.91 -40.76 -29.89
CA GLY A 417 -25.98 -41.48 -31.16
C GLY A 417 -25.29 -42.83 -30.98
N GLY A 418 -26.01 -43.93 -31.21
CA GLY A 418 -25.55 -45.27 -30.83
C GLY A 418 -25.46 -46.26 -32.00
N ARG A 419 -25.34 -47.56 -31.64
CA ARG A 419 -25.13 -48.76 -32.47
C ARG A 419 -23.66 -49.05 -32.80
N GLY A 420 -23.23 -50.29 -32.56
CA GLY A 420 -21.91 -50.80 -32.97
C GLY A 420 -21.19 -51.64 -31.89
N GLY A 421 -21.42 -52.95 -31.91
CA GLY A 421 -20.52 -53.97 -31.35
C GLY A 421 -20.37 -55.10 -32.38
N PRO A 422 -19.77 -56.27 -32.04
CA PRO A 422 -19.25 -56.69 -30.74
C PRO A 422 -17.82 -57.34 -30.80
N GLY A 423 -17.30 -57.76 -29.64
CA GLY A 423 -16.17 -58.70 -29.50
C GLY A 423 -15.07 -58.23 -28.53
N GLY A 424 -14.46 -59.08 -27.69
CA GLY A 424 -14.77 -60.49 -27.40
C GLY A 424 -13.70 -61.17 -26.53
N ALA A 425 -14.11 -62.06 -25.61
CA ALA A 425 -13.29 -62.81 -24.64
C ALA A 425 -12.53 -61.96 -23.57
N GLY A 426 -12.19 -62.48 -22.38
CA GLY A 426 -12.53 -63.76 -21.75
C GLY A 426 -11.80 -63.99 -20.41
N GLY A 427 -12.30 -64.90 -19.55
CA GLY A 427 -11.73 -65.23 -18.22
C GLY A 427 -12.25 -64.32 -17.09
N ALA A 428 -13.01 -64.72 -16.06
CA ALA A 428 -13.24 -65.97 -15.31
C ALA A 428 -12.29 -66.20 -14.11
N GLY A 429 -12.80 -65.98 -12.89
CA GLY A 429 -12.16 -66.23 -11.58
C GLY A 429 -13.14 -65.88 -10.43
N PRO A 430 -13.44 -66.75 -9.43
CA PRO A 430 -14.70 -66.62 -8.66
C PRO A 430 -14.59 -66.53 -7.11
N GLY A 431 -15.73 -66.25 -6.47
CA GLY A 431 -15.97 -66.27 -5.01
C GLY A 431 -16.41 -64.90 -4.47
N GLY A 432 -17.49 -64.73 -3.69
CA GLY A 432 -18.40 -65.68 -3.03
C GLY A 432 -18.05 -65.86 -1.54
N ALA A 433 -18.96 -65.77 -0.57
CA ALA A 433 -20.39 -65.41 -0.60
C ALA A 433 -20.87 -64.93 0.79
N GLY A 434 -22.06 -64.32 0.87
CA GLY A 434 -22.72 -63.96 2.14
C GLY A 434 -24.21 -63.60 1.93
N ARG A 435 -25.12 -64.26 2.67
CA ARG A 435 -26.59 -64.10 2.59
C ARG A 435 -27.22 -63.94 3.97
N GLY A 436 -28.47 -63.44 4.00
CA GLY A 436 -29.32 -63.24 5.18
C GLY A 436 -30.05 -61.91 5.07
N GLU A 437 -31.17 -61.74 4.36
CA GLU A 437 -32.49 -62.41 4.41
C GLU A 437 -33.36 -62.04 5.65
N GLY A 438 -34.57 -61.54 5.36
CA GLY A 438 -35.68 -61.29 6.30
C GLY A 438 -35.93 -59.81 6.68
N ALA A 439 -37.16 -59.31 6.82
CA ALA A 439 -38.47 -59.74 6.29
C ALA A 439 -39.49 -58.59 6.35
N ASN A 440 -40.29 -58.44 5.29
CA ASN A 440 -41.42 -57.50 5.10
C ASN A 440 -42.46 -57.43 6.25
N ARG A 441 -42.97 -56.21 6.58
CA ARG A 441 -44.35 -55.98 7.12
C ARG A 441 -44.79 -54.49 7.19
N GLY A 442 -45.96 -54.18 6.60
CA GLY A 442 -46.96 -53.21 7.14
C GLY A 442 -46.82 -51.69 6.88
N GLY A 443 -47.84 -51.10 6.25
CA GLY A 443 -48.21 -49.67 6.36
C GLY A 443 -49.48 -49.50 7.22
N PRO A 444 -50.39 -48.50 7.00
CA PRO A 444 -50.37 -47.43 5.98
C PRO A 444 -50.80 -46.02 6.48
N GLY A 445 -50.90 -45.05 5.56
CA GLY A 445 -51.69 -43.79 5.72
C GLY A 445 -50.87 -42.48 5.66
N GLY A 446 -51.36 -41.40 5.04
CA GLY A 446 -52.55 -41.29 4.18
C GLY A 446 -52.95 -39.83 3.83
N GLY A 447 -52.89 -39.48 2.54
CA GLY A 447 -53.52 -38.30 1.92
C GLY A 447 -52.88 -36.92 2.14
N ASP A 448 -53.19 -35.88 1.35
CA ASP A 448 -53.79 -35.88 0.00
C ASP A 448 -53.68 -34.47 -0.65
N ARG A 449 -53.16 -34.35 -1.89
CA ARG A 449 -53.33 -33.18 -2.80
C ARG A 449 -53.08 -33.49 -4.28
N PRO A 450 -54.13 -33.55 -5.12
CA PRO A 450 -54.05 -33.41 -6.57
C PRO A 450 -54.79 -32.10 -7.02
N PRO A 451 -55.23 -31.88 -8.29
CA PRO A 451 -54.39 -31.10 -9.23
C PRO A 451 -55.14 -30.07 -10.14
N ARG A 452 -54.37 -29.19 -10.84
CA ARG A 452 -54.69 -28.60 -12.18
C ARG A 452 -55.96 -27.70 -12.31
N ASP A 453 -56.18 -26.86 -13.34
CA ASP A 453 -55.38 -26.29 -14.44
C ASP A 453 -56.04 -24.96 -14.94
N ASP A 454 -55.34 -24.23 -15.83
CA ASP A 454 -55.88 -23.45 -16.99
C ASP A 454 -56.43 -21.98 -16.93
N ASN A 455 -55.96 -21.22 -17.97
CA ASN A 455 -56.56 -20.07 -18.69
C ASN A 455 -56.67 -18.66 -18.04
N ALA A 456 -56.48 -17.52 -18.76
CA ALA A 456 -56.18 -17.27 -20.19
C ALA A 456 -55.41 -15.94 -20.49
N ARG A 457 -54.70 -15.92 -21.64
CA ARG A 457 -54.45 -14.86 -22.68
C ARG A 457 -54.69 -13.37 -22.30
N GLY A 458 -53.88 -12.36 -22.68
CA GLY A 458 -52.71 -12.20 -23.59
C GLY A 458 -52.49 -10.68 -23.88
N ASP A 459 -51.58 -10.16 -24.72
CA ASP A 459 -50.45 -10.78 -25.46
C ASP A 459 -49.27 -9.81 -25.81
N ARG A 460 -49.26 -9.12 -26.98
CA ARG A 460 -48.05 -8.56 -27.69
C ARG A 460 -48.40 -7.51 -28.80
N PRO A 461 -47.46 -6.87 -29.56
CA PRO A 461 -46.04 -6.52 -29.35
C PRO A 461 -45.65 -4.99 -29.57
N PRO A 462 -44.85 -4.46 -30.56
CA PRO A 462 -43.70 -3.59 -30.22
C PRO A 462 -43.41 -2.32 -31.10
N ARG A 463 -42.33 -1.56 -30.75
CA ARG A 463 -41.47 -0.71 -31.63
C ARG A 463 -42.14 0.53 -32.30
N ASP A 464 -41.46 1.53 -32.88
CA ASP A 464 -40.02 1.83 -33.13
C ASP A 464 -39.77 3.37 -33.21
N GLU A 465 -38.49 3.78 -33.11
CA GLU A 465 -37.83 4.96 -33.74
C GLU A 465 -38.13 6.47 -33.46
N GLN A 466 -37.06 7.29 -33.71
CA GLN A 466 -36.97 8.76 -33.96
C GLN A 466 -37.33 9.73 -32.80
N GLY A 467 -36.72 10.92 -32.65
CA GLY A 467 -35.66 11.62 -33.41
C GLY A 467 -34.98 12.75 -32.59
N ALA A 468 -34.06 13.53 -33.18
CA ALA A 468 -33.15 14.45 -32.45
C ALA A 468 -33.65 15.91 -32.27
N GLY A 469 -33.11 16.63 -31.28
CA GLY A 469 -33.31 18.07 -31.07
C GLY A 469 -32.41 18.64 -29.95
N ALA A 470 -32.00 19.92 -30.03
CA ALA A 470 -30.95 20.47 -29.15
C ALA A 470 -31.20 21.89 -28.62
N GLY A 471 -30.91 22.10 -27.31
CA GLY A 471 -30.29 23.32 -26.78
C GLY A 471 -31.15 24.36 -26.02
N ARG A 472 -30.43 25.12 -25.17
CA ARG A 472 -30.69 26.47 -24.60
C ARG A 472 -31.65 26.67 -23.39
N ARG A 473 -31.10 27.30 -22.34
CA ARG A 473 -31.70 28.17 -21.27
C ARG A 473 -31.65 29.66 -21.72
N PRO A 474 -32.09 30.73 -20.98
CA PRO A 474 -32.75 30.87 -19.66
C PRO A 474 -34.27 31.21 -19.85
N PRO A 475 -35.00 32.19 -19.20
CA PRO A 475 -34.72 33.21 -18.13
C PRO A 475 -34.61 32.63 -16.69
N GLN A 476 -34.42 33.33 -15.56
CA GLN A 476 -34.20 34.76 -15.16
C GLN A 476 -35.41 35.70 -14.85
N ALA A 477 -35.60 36.07 -13.56
CA ALA A 477 -36.03 37.40 -13.02
C ALA A 477 -36.19 37.37 -11.47
N GLY A 478 -35.94 38.48 -10.74
CA GLY A 478 -36.29 38.60 -9.29
C GLY A 478 -35.47 39.55 -8.39
N ASN A 479 -35.68 40.87 -8.50
CA ASN A 479 -35.27 41.94 -7.54
C ASN A 479 -36.55 42.50 -6.84
N ALA A 480 -36.59 43.33 -5.79
CA ALA A 480 -35.70 43.71 -4.65
C ALA A 480 -36.50 44.71 -3.72
N ASP A 481 -35.84 45.29 -2.69
CA ASP A 481 -36.23 46.47 -1.86
C ASP A 481 -37.35 46.37 -0.78
N GLY A 482 -37.11 46.99 0.40
CA GLY A 482 -38.07 46.96 1.54
C GLY A 482 -37.76 47.72 2.86
N ARG A 483 -37.00 48.83 2.83
CA ARG A 483 -36.77 49.91 3.87
C ARG A 483 -37.22 49.75 5.36
N GLY A 484 -36.35 50.12 6.31
CA GLY A 484 -36.73 50.44 7.71
C GLY A 484 -35.66 51.21 8.54
N ARG A 485 -36.09 52.22 9.32
CA ARG A 485 -35.37 53.11 10.28
C ARG A 485 -36.42 53.91 11.09
N PRO A 486 -36.11 54.77 12.11
CA PRO A 486 -34.81 55.20 12.68
C PRO A 486 -34.77 54.87 14.22
N ASP A 487 -34.10 55.50 15.20
CA ASP A 487 -32.96 56.44 15.39
C ASP A 487 -32.43 56.23 16.85
N GLY A 488 -31.48 56.94 17.50
CA GLY A 488 -30.64 58.10 17.13
C GLY A 488 -30.74 59.27 18.14
N ASN A 489 -29.71 59.52 18.97
CA ASN A 489 -29.56 60.76 19.77
C ASN A 489 -28.09 61.07 20.15
N ARG A 490 -27.78 62.28 20.64
CA ARG A 490 -26.40 62.85 20.74
C ARG A 490 -26.08 63.51 22.13
N PRO A 491 -25.14 64.48 22.34
CA PRO A 491 -24.19 64.49 23.48
C PRO A 491 -24.47 65.70 24.44
N PRO A 492 -23.51 66.42 25.09
CA PRO A 492 -22.13 66.14 25.54
C PRO A 492 -21.88 66.45 27.06
N GLY A 493 -20.65 66.25 27.58
CA GLY A 493 -20.28 66.81 28.90
C GLY A 493 -18.84 66.55 29.40
N ARG A 494 -18.17 67.62 29.86
CA ARG A 494 -16.90 67.66 30.66
C ARG A 494 -16.88 69.03 31.37
N PRO A 495 -16.44 69.19 32.64
CA PRO A 495 -15.00 69.32 32.95
C PRO A 495 -14.59 68.77 34.35
N GLY A 496 -13.33 69.01 34.76
CA GLY A 496 -12.79 68.80 36.12
C GLY A 496 -12.29 67.37 36.42
N ASP A 497 -11.17 67.13 37.13
CA ASP A 497 -10.10 68.05 37.55
C ASP A 497 -8.71 67.36 37.52
N ARG A 498 -7.65 68.16 37.75
CA ARG A 498 -6.21 67.81 37.81
C ARG A 498 -5.59 68.66 38.96
N PRO A 499 -4.37 68.39 39.51
CA PRO A 499 -3.21 67.82 38.81
C PRO A 499 -2.28 66.85 39.59
N SER A 500 -1.38 66.19 38.88
CA SER A 500 0.07 66.12 39.21
C SER A 500 0.87 65.45 38.09
N ASP A 501 2.17 65.71 38.09
CA ASP A 501 3.11 65.66 36.97
C ASP A 501 3.54 64.27 36.45
N ARG A 502 4.16 64.29 35.27
CA ARG A 502 5.00 63.24 34.67
C ARG A 502 6.38 63.87 34.42
N PRO A 503 7.52 63.15 34.57
CA PRO A 503 7.92 62.20 33.51
C PRO A 503 8.69 60.96 33.98
N GLY A 504 8.92 60.03 33.05
CA GLY A 504 10.12 59.16 33.08
C GLY A 504 10.00 57.80 33.79
N GLU A 505 10.05 56.74 32.99
CA GLU A 505 10.69 55.44 33.24
C GLU A 505 10.91 54.95 34.70
N GLY A 506 10.18 53.91 35.09
CA GLY A 506 10.47 53.09 36.28
C GLY A 506 9.90 51.67 36.12
N ARG A 507 10.71 50.64 36.38
CA ARG A 507 10.32 49.21 36.25
C ARG A 507 9.83 48.62 37.59
N ARG A 508 9.14 47.48 37.46
CA ARG A 508 8.58 46.56 38.49
C ARG A 508 7.10 46.84 38.84
N GLY A 509 6.22 45.84 38.79
CA GLY A 509 6.42 44.50 38.24
C GLY A 509 5.19 43.63 38.32
N GLU A 510 4.90 42.88 37.25
CA GLU A 510 3.96 41.76 37.31
C GLU A 510 4.66 40.51 37.86
N GLU A 511 3.87 39.68 38.53
CA GLU A 511 4.33 38.50 39.26
C GLU A 511 4.74 37.39 38.28
N SER A 512 6.05 37.12 38.22
CA SER A 512 6.61 36.17 37.27
C SER A 512 6.31 34.74 37.73
N GLN A 513 5.26 34.13 37.20
CA GLN A 513 5.18 32.66 37.21
C GLN A 513 6.44 32.10 36.55
N PRO A 514 7.10 31.08 37.13
CA PRO A 514 8.32 30.52 36.57
C PRO A 514 8.00 29.77 35.28
N THR A 515 8.15 30.46 34.14
CA THR A 515 8.06 29.92 32.78
C THR A 515 9.25 29.01 32.48
N THR A 516 9.30 27.90 33.20
CA THR A 516 10.17 26.76 32.91
C THR A 516 9.75 26.25 31.53
N PRO A 517 10.63 26.29 30.50
CA PRO A 517 10.30 25.71 29.21
C PRO A 517 9.99 24.22 29.37
N PRO A 518 9.11 23.63 28.54
CA PRO A 518 8.98 22.18 28.50
C PRO A 518 10.35 21.57 28.23
N LEU A 519 10.85 20.76 29.17
CA LEU A 519 12.18 20.18 29.09
C LEU A 519 12.28 19.30 27.83
N ILE A 520 13.11 19.72 26.87
CA ILE A 520 13.61 18.85 25.81
C ILE A 520 14.46 17.78 26.49
N ILE A 521 13.96 16.55 26.52
CA ILE A 521 14.47 15.55 27.45
C ILE A 521 15.77 14.93 26.93
N ASP A 522 16.79 14.96 27.78
CA ASP A 522 18.07 14.31 27.53
C ASP A 522 17.95 12.80 27.64
N ALA A 523 17.66 12.16 26.51
CA ALA A 523 17.89 10.72 26.29
C ALA A 523 19.40 10.41 26.37
N LYS A 524 19.94 10.41 27.61
CA LYS A 524 21.35 10.17 27.97
C LYS A 524 22.33 10.99 27.10
N LYS A 525 22.18 12.33 27.12
CA LYS A 525 22.84 13.35 26.27
C LYS A 525 24.23 12.97 25.71
N THR A 526 24.26 12.19 24.63
CA THR A 526 25.39 12.18 23.71
C THR A 526 25.33 13.51 22.96
N GLY A 527 26.07 14.52 23.45
CA GLY A 527 26.00 15.93 23.02
C GLY A 527 26.39 16.23 21.58
N ALA A 528 26.38 15.22 20.71
CA ALA A 528 26.55 15.32 19.27
C ALA A 528 25.22 15.53 18.53
N PHE A 529 24.11 14.90 18.97
CA PHE A 529 22.87 14.96 18.19
C PHE A 529 22.20 16.33 18.32
N LYS A 530 22.02 17.00 17.17
CA LYS A 530 21.36 18.31 17.10
C LYS A 530 20.45 18.39 15.88
N LEU A 531 19.22 18.85 16.11
CA LEU A 531 18.27 19.31 15.08
C LEU A 531 18.41 20.84 14.91
N THR A 532 18.24 21.34 13.69
CA THR A 532 18.32 22.74 13.27
C THR A 532 17.40 22.98 12.08
N SER A 533 17.17 24.25 11.74
CA SER A 533 16.52 24.68 10.50
C SER A 533 17.24 25.90 9.95
N PRO A 534 17.37 26.06 8.61
CA PRO A 534 17.80 27.32 8.01
C PRO A 534 16.69 28.41 8.02
N ALA A 535 15.45 28.06 8.35
CA ALA A 535 14.29 28.96 8.33
C ALA A 535 13.66 29.20 9.72
N LEU A 536 13.93 28.36 10.72
CA LEU A 536 13.39 28.49 12.09
C LEU A 536 14.49 28.81 13.10
N VAL A 537 14.15 29.64 14.10
CA VAL A 537 15.00 29.96 15.25
C VAL A 537 14.36 29.40 16.52
N GLU A 538 15.15 28.73 17.35
CA GLU A 538 14.69 28.10 18.59
C GLU A 538 14.05 29.12 19.55
N GLY A 539 12.87 28.79 20.07
CA GLY A 539 12.10 29.66 20.97
C GLY A 539 11.47 30.91 20.33
N GLN A 540 11.56 31.09 19.00
CA GLN A 540 10.91 32.20 18.28
C GLN A 540 9.55 31.79 17.68
N PRO A 541 8.67 32.75 17.34
CA PRO A 541 7.43 32.47 16.62
C PRO A 541 7.69 31.76 15.27
N LEU A 542 6.82 30.81 14.92
CA LEU A 542 6.85 30.10 13.65
C LEU A 542 6.48 31.06 12.50
N PRO A 543 7.34 31.30 11.49
CA PRO A 543 7.05 32.19 10.36
C PRO A 543 5.77 31.80 9.62
N ASP A 544 5.07 32.80 9.05
CA ASP A 544 3.75 32.61 8.42
C ASP A 544 3.75 31.62 7.25
N GLU A 545 4.87 31.46 6.55
CA GLU A 545 5.09 30.42 5.53
C GLU A 545 4.78 29.00 6.03
N PHE A 546 5.07 28.73 7.31
CA PHE A 546 4.94 27.41 7.95
C PHE A 546 3.77 27.34 8.95
N ASN A 547 2.90 28.34 8.99
CA ASN A 547 1.75 28.39 9.89
C ASN A 547 0.44 28.70 9.11
N GLY A 548 -0.71 28.69 9.80
CA GLY A 548 -2.03 28.86 9.20
C GLY A 548 -2.34 30.24 8.59
N ASN A 549 -1.43 31.22 8.70
CA ASN A 549 -1.54 32.54 8.07
C ASN A 549 -0.99 32.55 6.63
N GLY A 550 -0.19 31.55 6.23
CA GLY A 550 0.48 31.46 4.93
C GLY A 550 0.24 30.13 4.22
N GLU A 551 1.30 29.55 3.63
CA GLU A 551 1.20 28.33 2.81
C GLU A 551 0.91 27.05 3.63
N GLY A 552 1.08 27.09 4.95
CA GLY A 552 1.04 25.88 5.79
C GLY A 552 2.15 24.87 5.45
N ALA A 553 3.28 25.35 4.92
CA ALA A 553 4.37 24.51 4.43
C ALA A 553 5.08 23.77 5.58
N THR A 554 5.60 22.56 5.32
CA THR A 554 6.48 21.91 6.31
C THR A 554 7.87 22.55 6.28
N PRO A 555 8.45 22.92 7.43
CA PRO A 555 9.70 23.68 7.47
C PRO A 555 10.89 22.82 7.01
N PRO A 556 11.92 23.43 6.39
CA PRO A 556 13.18 22.74 6.14
C PRO A 556 13.86 22.41 7.47
N LEU A 557 14.34 21.18 7.62
CA LEU A 557 15.00 20.66 8.82
C LEU A 557 16.35 20.05 8.48
N GLU A 558 17.31 20.14 9.39
CA GLU A 558 18.65 19.57 9.27
C GLU A 558 19.07 18.96 10.61
N TRP A 559 19.70 17.78 10.62
CA TRP A 559 20.22 17.19 11.84
C TRP A 559 21.56 16.49 11.64
N LYS A 560 22.39 16.49 12.70
CA LYS A 560 23.76 15.96 12.67
C LYS A 560 24.13 15.30 14.00
N GLY A 561 25.18 14.48 13.98
CA GLY A 561 25.76 13.86 15.18
C GLY A 561 24.90 12.76 15.80
N ALA A 562 24.19 11.99 14.98
CA ALA A 562 23.44 10.82 15.45
C ALA A 562 24.38 9.79 16.09
N PRO A 563 23.93 9.04 17.12
CA PRO A 563 24.73 7.96 17.73
C PRO A 563 25.22 6.94 16.70
N GLU A 564 26.40 6.39 16.94
CA GLU A 564 26.93 5.33 16.07
C GLU A 564 25.99 4.12 16.05
N GLY A 565 25.74 3.58 14.86
CA GLY A 565 24.83 2.45 14.67
C GLY A 565 23.34 2.80 14.51
N THR A 566 22.93 4.08 14.59
CA THR A 566 21.54 4.53 14.32
C THR A 566 20.99 3.93 13.02
N LYS A 567 19.78 3.35 13.08
CA LYS A 567 19.13 2.63 11.96
C LYS A 567 18.11 3.47 11.19
N SER A 568 17.39 4.33 11.91
CA SER A 568 16.40 5.26 11.35
C SER A 568 16.16 6.40 12.32
N PHE A 569 15.62 7.51 11.80
CA PHE A 569 15.04 8.60 12.59
C PHE A 569 13.51 8.52 12.58
N ALA A 570 12.90 9.24 13.50
CA ALA A 570 11.51 9.63 13.46
C ALA A 570 11.40 11.13 13.77
N LEU A 571 10.38 11.77 13.22
CA LEU A 571 10.02 13.16 13.40
C LEU A 571 8.56 13.22 13.85
N VAL A 572 8.32 13.94 14.93
CA VAL A 572 6.99 14.28 15.43
C VAL A 572 6.97 15.79 15.62
N MET A 573 6.08 16.49 14.90
CA MET A 573 5.82 17.91 15.08
C MET A 573 4.49 18.08 15.81
N ASP A 574 4.59 18.26 17.12
CA ASP A 574 3.47 18.49 18.02
C ASP A 574 3.34 19.97 18.41
N HIS A 575 2.11 20.37 18.69
CA HIS A 575 1.74 21.65 19.27
C HIS A 575 0.79 21.42 20.44
N ILE A 576 1.12 21.97 21.61
CA ILE A 576 0.14 22.18 22.69
C ILE A 576 -0.43 23.58 22.49
N ASP A 577 -1.73 23.68 22.25
CA ASP A 577 -2.40 24.96 22.05
C ASP A 577 -2.70 25.69 23.37
N ARG A 578 -3.25 26.92 23.26
CA ARG A 578 -3.55 27.78 24.41
C ARG A 578 -4.57 27.18 25.39
N ASP A 579 -5.33 26.17 24.96
CA ASP A 579 -6.33 25.47 25.77
C ASP A 579 -5.81 24.11 26.28
N ASN A 580 -4.53 23.79 26.06
CA ASN A 580 -3.84 22.54 26.38
C ASN A 580 -4.31 21.29 25.60
N TYR A 581 -4.80 21.45 24.37
CA TYR A 581 -4.96 20.33 23.44
C TYR A 581 -3.64 20.03 22.73
N LEU A 582 -3.28 18.75 22.65
CA LEU A 582 -2.18 18.29 21.79
C LEU A 582 -2.69 18.11 20.36
N LYS A 583 -2.02 18.77 19.42
CA LYS A 583 -2.24 18.67 17.97
C LYS A 583 -0.95 18.23 17.30
N THR A 584 -0.98 17.07 16.67
CA THR A 584 0.16 16.55 15.89
C THR A 584 -0.02 16.93 14.43
N TYR A 585 0.94 17.66 13.87
CA TYR A 585 0.88 18.19 12.50
C TYR A 585 1.75 17.41 11.51
N TRP A 586 2.82 16.78 11.97
CA TRP A 586 3.72 16.03 11.09
C TRP A 586 4.29 14.81 11.83
N ASN A 587 3.82 13.61 11.46
CA ASN A 587 4.42 12.35 11.86
C ASN A 587 5.19 11.77 10.67
N LEU A 588 6.45 11.40 10.90
CA LEU A 588 7.25 10.58 9.99
C LEU A 588 8.12 9.61 10.80
N TYR A 589 8.07 8.32 10.52
CA TYR A 589 8.93 7.31 11.15
C TYR A 589 9.62 6.43 10.10
N GLY A 590 10.70 5.75 10.49
CA GLY A 590 11.51 4.97 9.54
C GLY A 590 12.25 5.84 8.51
N ILE A 591 12.49 7.12 8.82
CA ILE A 591 13.35 7.99 8.02
C ILE A 591 14.75 7.35 7.98
N PRO A 592 15.38 7.09 6.82
CA PRO A 592 16.66 6.39 6.77
C PRO A 592 17.75 7.10 7.57
N SER A 593 18.63 6.37 8.27
CA SER A 593 19.71 6.99 9.07
C SER A 593 20.76 7.75 8.25
N THR A 594 20.75 7.62 6.92
CA THR A 594 21.55 8.41 5.98
C THR A 594 20.92 9.76 5.62
N VAL A 595 19.64 9.99 5.92
CA VAL A 595 19.01 11.30 5.78
C VAL A 595 19.43 12.18 6.94
N THR A 596 20.01 13.33 6.64
CA THR A 596 20.44 14.35 7.61
C THR A 596 19.69 15.67 7.45
N SER A 597 18.68 15.71 6.57
CA SER A 597 17.86 16.89 6.32
C SER A 597 16.56 16.56 5.58
N LEU A 598 15.54 17.40 5.78
CA LEU A 598 14.31 17.45 4.99
C LEU A 598 14.20 18.84 4.35
N PRO A 599 14.00 18.97 3.02
CA PRO A 599 13.69 20.26 2.40
C PRO A 599 12.29 20.77 2.81
N LYS A 600 11.98 22.05 2.53
CA LYS A 600 10.61 22.58 2.64
C LYS A 600 9.65 21.69 1.85
N ASN A 601 8.52 21.31 2.42
CA ASN A 601 7.52 20.43 1.78
C ASN A 601 8.08 19.07 1.32
N ALA A 602 8.96 18.46 2.11
CA ALA A 602 9.48 17.11 1.84
C ALA A 602 8.36 16.06 1.69
N LYS A 603 8.46 15.22 0.66
CA LYS A 603 7.54 14.12 0.35
C LYS A 603 8.34 12.84 0.08
N GLY A 604 7.74 11.67 0.33
CA GLY A 604 8.34 10.37 0.02
C GLY A 604 9.50 9.94 0.94
N ILE A 605 9.71 10.59 2.10
CA ILE A 605 10.78 10.25 3.05
C ILE A 605 10.16 9.72 4.35
N GLY A 606 10.48 8.49 4.72
CA GLY A 606 9.88 7.80 5.87
C GLY A 606 8.46 7.29 5.59
N LYS A 607 7.73 6.98 6.65
CA LYS A 607 6.34 6.50 6.66
C LYS A 607 5.51 7.43 7.56
N VAL A 608 4.28 7.73 7.15
CA VAL A 608 3.29 8.49 7.92
C VAL A 608 2.51 7.55 8.84
#